data_AF-A0A7T5R9A8-F1
#
_entry.id   AF-A0A7T5R9A8-F1
#
_cell.length_a   1.000
_cell.length_b   1.000
_cell.length_c   1.000
_cell.angle_alpha   90.00
_cell.angle_beta   90.00
_cell.angle_gamma   90.00
#
_symmetry.space_group_name_H-M   'P 1'
#
loop_
_entity.id
_entity.type
_entity.pdbx_description
1 polymer ?
#
loop_
_entity_poly.entity_id
_entity_poly.type
_entity_poly.pdbx_seq_one_letter_code
_entity_poly.pdbx_strand_id
1 'polypeptide(L)' 'MIIHRSENACPICGIVGQPIVLNEGSKAHKAHNCRTCGTVFNAFGVILSPHEHAADEMELN' A
#
# COMPACT_ATOMS: atom_id res chain seq x y z
N MET A 1 -25.22 -1.29 10.62
CA MET A 1 -24.04 -2.16 10.46
C MET A 1 -22.85 -1.26 10.19
N ILE A 2 -22.03 -0.98 11.20
CA ILE A 2 -20.79 -0.21 11.01
C ILE A 2 -19.75 -1.23 10.57
N ILE A 3 -19.35 -1.18 9.30
CA ILE A 3 -18.24 -2.00 8.82
C ILE A 3 -16.98 -1.34 9.41
N HIS A 4 -16.46 -1.90 10.51
CA HIS A 4 -15.11 -1.58 10.97
C HIS A 4 -14.13 -2.08 9.92
N ARG A 5 -13.86 -1.25 8.91
CA ARG A 5 -12.77 -1.51 7.97
C ARG A 5 -11.49 -1.32 8.76
N SER A 6 -10.77 -2.40 9.04
CA SER A 6 -9.47 -2.31 9.71
C SER A 6 -8.60 -1.30 8.97
N GLU A 7 -8.01 -0.37 9.73
CA GLU A 7 -7.03 0.56 9.19
C GLU A 7 -5.95 -0.25 8.45
N ASN A 8 -5.57 0.23 7.27
CA ASN A 8 -4.57 -0.43 6.42
C ASN A 8 -4.99 -1.80 5.84
N ALA A 9 -6.28 -2.15 5.89
CA ALA A 9 -6.81 -3.31 5.16
C ALA A 9 -6.86 -3.04 3.65
N CYS A 10 -6.42 -4.03 2.87
CA CYS A 10 -6.50 -3.99 1.42
C CYS A 10 -7.94 -3.73 0.97
N PRO A 11 -8.18 -2.74 0.11
CA PRO A 11 -9.53 -2.41 -0.31
C PRO A 11 -10.19 -3.49 -1.17
N ILE A 12 -9.41 -4.46 -1.67
CA ILE A 12 -9.85 -5.55 -2.54
C ILE A 12 -10.16 -6.82 -1.73
N CYS A 13 -9.20 -7.34 -0.97
CA CYS A 13 -9.34 -8.61 -0.27
C CYS A 13 -9.53 -8.49 1.26
N GLY A 14 -9.43 -7.29 1.82
CA GLY A 14 -9.57 -7.04 3.26
C GLY A 14 -8.37 -7.47 4.12
N ILE A 15 -7.33 -8.09 3.54
CA ILE A 15 -6.11 -8.47 4.26
C ILE A 15 -5.30 -7.20 4.57
N VAL A 16 -4.76 -7.12 5.78
CA VAL A 16 -3.89 -6.01 6.20
C VAL A 16 -2.66 -5.93 5.29
N GLY A 17 -2.45 -4.78 4.65
CA GLY A 17 -1.29 -4.51 3.83
C GLY A 17 -0.06 -4.17 4.68
N GLN A 18 1.12 -4.52 4.18
CA GLN A 18 2.37 -4.15 4.83
C GLN A 18 2.71 -2.68 4.51
N PRO A 19 3.13 -1.89 5.50
CA PRO A 19 3.53 -0.50 5.27
C PRO A 19 4.75 -0.44 4.34
N ILE A 20 4.70 0.46 3.37
CA ILE A 20 5.80 0.77 2.45
C ILE A 20 5.95 2.28 2.34
N VAL A 21 7.09 2.72 1.83
CA VAL A 21 7.33 4.12 1.46
C VAL A 21 7.49 4.18 -0.05
N LEU A 22 6.65 4.97 -0.70
CA LEU A 22 6.79 5.29 -2.12
C LEU A 22 7.58 6.58 -2.24
N ASN A 23 8.62 6.58 -3.05
CA ASN A 23 9.39 7.78 -3.37
C ASN A 23 8.94 8.29 -4.74
N GLU A 24 8.21 9.40 -4.76
CA GLU A 24 7.83 10.09 -5.99
C GLU A 24 8.67 11.37 -6.10
N GLY A 25 9.73 11.30 -6.90
CA GLY A 25 10.73 12.37 -7.00
C GLY A 25 11.42 12.65 -5.66
N SER A 26 11.33 13.89 -5.16
CA SER A 26 11.90 14.31 -3.86
C SER A 26 10.95 14.09 -2.67
N LYS A 27 9.77 13.48 -2.87
CA LYS A 27 8.76 13.31 -1.81
C LYS A 27 8.55 11.83 -1.49
N ALA A 28 8.58 11.53 -0.20
CA ALA A 28 8.26 10.21 0.34
C ALA A 28 6.80 10.17 0.82
N HIS A 29 6.06 9.16 0.39
CA HIS A 29 4.66 8.94 0.73
C HIS A 29 4.50 7.60 1.46
N LYS A 30 3.75 7.60 2.56
CA LYS A 30 3.40 6.35 3.26
C LYS A 30 2.26 5.65 2.53
N ALA A 31 2.48 4.40 2.17
CA ALA A 31 1.49 3.54 1.53
C ALA A 31 1.53 2.14 2.14
N HIS A 32 0.68 1.25 1.63
CA HIS A 32 0.56 -0.13 2.05
C HIS A 32 0.54 -1.02 0.81
N ASN A 33 1.32 -2.09 0.83
CA ASN A 33 1.28 -3.14 -0.18
C ASN A 33 0.50 -4.34 0.35
N CYS A 34 -0.53 -4.76 -0.39
CA CYS A 34 -1.18 -6.05 -0.16
C CYS A 34 -0.39 -7.15 -0.87
N ARG A 35 0.36 -7.96 -0.12
CA ARG A 35 1.12 -9.10 -0.66
C ARG A 35 0.25 -10.13 -1.40
N THR A 36 -1.04 -10.21 -1.07
CA THR A 36 -1.96 -11.16 -1.71
C THR A 36 -2.47 -10.65 -3.06
N CYS A 37 -2.78 -9.36 -3.16
CA CYS A 37 -3.34 -8.77 -4.38
C CYS A 37 -2.29 -8.05 -5.24
N GLY A 38 -1.06 -7.87 -4.75
CA GLY A 38 -0.05 -7.00 -5.34
C GLY A 38 -0.45 -5.52 -5.37
N THR A 39 -1.51 -5.14 -4.66
CA THR A 39 -2.11 -3.81 -4.75
C THR A 39 -1.45 -2.87 -3.75
N VAL A 40 -1.08 -1.68 -4.23
CA VAL A 40 -0.60 -0.58 -3.39
C VAL A 40 -1.72 0.42 -3.13
N PHE A 41 -1.90 0.79 -1.87
CA PHE A 41 -2.97 1.67 -1.42
C PHE A 41 -2.52 2.56 -0.26
N ASN A 42 -3.14 3.73 -0.06
CA ASN A 42 -2.82 4.61 1.06
C ASN A 42 -3.57 4.22 2.35
N ALA A 43 -3.32 4.96 3.45
CA ALA A 43 -3.98 4.73 4.74
C ALA A 43 -5.53 4.81 4.68
N PHE A 44 -6.09 5.51 3.69
CA PHE A 44 -7.53 5.62 3.47
C PHE A 44 -8.10 4.47 2.62
N GLY A 45 -7.28 3.51 2.21
CA GLY A 45 -7.68 2.41 1.33
C GLY A 45 -7.88 2.83 -0.12
N VAL A 46 -7.36 4.00 -0.53
CA VAL A 46 -7.38 4.43 -1.94
C VAL A 46 -6.25 3.73 -2.67
N ILE A 47 -6.59 3.02 -3.75
CA ILE A 47 -5.63 2.33 -4.62
C ILE A 47 -4.81 3.38 -5.36
N LEU A 48 -3.49 3.30 -5.26
CA LEU A 48 -2.56 4.28 -5.84
C LEU A 48 -2.16 3.95 -7.30
N SER A 49 -2.80 2.94 -7.88
CA SER A 49 -2.64 2.41 -9.25
C SER A 49 -1.35 1.60 -9.49
N PRO A 50 -1.37 0.64 -10.45
CA PRO A 50 -0.34 -0.39 -10.62
C PRO A 50 0.74 -0.05 -11.65
N HIS A 51 0.76 1.17 -12.19
CA HIS A 51 1.85 1.58 -13.06
C HIS A 51 2.97 2.18 -12.21
N GLU A 52 4.21 1.88 -12.60
CA GLU A 52 5.44 2.60 -12.30
C GLU A 52 6.00 2.64 -10.87
N HIS A 53 5.33 2.10 -9.85
CA HIS A 53 6.00 1.80 -8.58
C HIS A 53 6.51 0.36 -8.57
N ALA A 54 7.49 0.10 -9.46
CA ALA A 54 8.41 -1.00 -9.25
C ALA A 54 8.94 -0.85 -7.83
N ALA A 55 8.61 -1.81 -6.99
CA ALA A 55 9.25 -1.98 -5.69
C ALA A 55 10.74 -2.11 -5.98
N ASP A 56 11.47 -1.00 -5.90
CA ASP A 56 12.89 -1.05 -5.65
C ASP A 56 13.01 -1.56 -4.23
N GLU A 57 13.09 -2.89 -4.17
CA GLU A 57 13.48 -3.70 -3.05
C GLU A 57 14.83 -3.18 -2.53
N MET A 58 14.78 -2.14 -1.71
CA MET A 58 15.94 -1.67 -0.98
C MET A 58 16.19 -2.67 0.16
N GLU A 59 16.90 -3.74 -0.19
CA GLU A 59 17.68 -4.56 0.74
C GLU A 59 18.53 -3.61 1.59
N LEU A 60 18.19 -3.51 2.88
CA LEU A 60 19.04 -2.85 3.86
C LEU A 60 20.07 -3.88 4.31
N ASN A 61 21.28 -3.81 3.76
CA ASN A 61 22.48 -4.46 4.31
C ASN A 61 22.97 -3.71 5.56
#